data_AF-A0A919WM64-F1
#
_entry.id   AF-A0A919WM64-F1
#
_cell.length_a   1.000
_cell.length_b   1.000
_cell.length_c   1.000
_cell.angle_alpha   90.00
_cell.angle_beta   90.00
_cell.angle_gamma   90.00
#
_symmetry.space_group_name_H-M   'P 1'
#
loop_
_entity.id
_entity.type
_entity.pdbx_description
1 polymer ?
#
loop_
_entity_poly.entity_id
_entity_poly.type
_entity_poly.pdbx_seq_one_letter_code
_entity_poly.pdbx_strand_id
1 'polypeptide(L)' 'MAIDKKKNTQVLVTFPNELLEKVEDFQFANRVQNRSEAIRELIRRGLRENRKGN' A
#
# COMPACT_ATOMS: atom_id res chain seq x y z
N MET A 1 -6.48 6.68 13.63
CA MET A 1 -7.65 5.85 13.27
C MET A 1 -7.70 4.66 14.23
N ALA A 2 -8.80 4.47 14.95
CA ALA A 2 -9.01 3.22 15.68
C ALA A 2 -9.19 2.09 14.65
N ILE A 3 -8.41 1.02 14.78
CA ILE A 3 -8.45 -0.11 13.84
C ILE A 3 -9.38 -1.18 14.42
N ASP A 4 -10.39 -1.57 13.64
CA ASP A 4 -11.20 -2.75 13.94
C ASP A 4 -10.32 -4.01 13.79
N LYS A 5 -9.90 -4.57 14.93
CA LYS A 5 -9.03 -5.74 15.00
C LYS A 5 -9.70 -7.05 14.54
N LYS A 6 -11.03 -7.09 14.38
CA LYS A 6 -11.73 -8.25 13.80
C LYS A 6 -11.61 -8.28 12.28
N LYS A 7 -11.47 -7.11 11.65
CA LYS A 7 -11.43 -6.96 10.19
C LYS A 7 -10.02 -6.71 9.64
N ASN A 8 -9.12 -6.21 10.46
CA ASN A 8 -7.78 -5.80 10.02
C ASN A 8 -6.70 -6.33 10.94
N THR A 9 -5.60 -6.80 10.35
CA THR A 9 -4.38 -7.20 11.05
C THR A 9 -3.30 -6.15 10.82
N GLN A 10 -2.53 -5.81 11.86
CA GLN A 10 -1.35 -4.97 11.74
C GLN A 10 -0.12 -5.86 11.53
N VAL A 11 0.66 -5.55 10.49
CA VAL A 11 1.91 -6.26 10.18
C VAL A 11 3.02 -5.22 10.10
N LEU A 12 4.12 -5.45 10.84
CA LEU A 12 5.32 -4.64 10.72
C LEU A 12 6.13 -5.15 9.52
N VAL A 13 6.45 -4.25 8.60
CA VAL A 13 7.26 -4.56 7.41
C VAL A 13 8.33 -3.49 7.28
N THR A 14 9.57 -3.93 7.10
CA THR A 14 10.71 -3.04 6.82
C THR A 14 10.82 -2.84 5.31
N PHE A 15 10.88 -1.57 4.89
CA PHE A 15 11.04 -1.19 3.49
C PHE A 15 12.42 -0.57 3.26
N PRO A 16 13.05 -0.78 2.09
CA PRO A 16 14.12 0.09 1.63
C PRO A 16 13.62 1.54 1.53
N ASN A 17 14.47 2.50 1.89
CA ASN A 17 14.09 3.93 1.88
C ASN A 17 13.61 4.40 0.50
N GLU A 18 14.30 3.98 -0.56
CA GLU A 18 13.94 4.28 -1.95
C GLU A 18 12.55 3.74 -2.35
N LEU A 19 12.11 2.62 -1.76
CA LEU A 19 10.80 2.06 -2.04
C LEU A 19 9.72 2.85 -1.30
N LEU A 20 10.03 3.28 -0.07
CA LEU A 20 9.13 4.13 0.70
C LEU A 20 8.90 5.47 0.02
N GLU A 21 9.95 6.09 -0.53
CA GLU A 21 9.86 7.34 -1.30
C GLU A 21 8.92 7.20 -2.50
N LYS A 22 9.06 6.11 -3.28
CA LYS A 22 8.14 5.81 -4.40
C LYS A 22 6.68 5.65 -3.98
N VAL A 23 6.44 5.09 -2.79
CA VAL A 23 5.08 4.97 -2.23
C VAL A 23 4.52 6.35 -1.89
N GLU A 24 5.35 7.25 -1.36
CA GLU A 24 4.96 8.62 -1.02
C GLU A 24 4.70 9.46 -2.28
N ASP A 25 5.56 9.36 -3.29
CA ASP A 25 5.33 9.97 -4.60
C ASP A 25 3.99 9.52 -5.20
N PHE A 26 3.72 8.21 -5.16
CA PHE A 26 2.44 7.67 -5.60
C PHE A 26 1.26 8.24 -4.80
N GLN A 27 1.41 8.37 -3.48
CA GLN A 27 0.39 8.94 -2.61
C GLN A 27 0.04 10.36 -3.04
N PHE A 28 1.05 11.23 -3.21
CA PHE A 28 0.84 12.63 -3.58
C PHE A 28 0.28 12.77 -5.00
N ALA A 29 0.83 12.04 -5.96
CA ALA A 29 0.37 12.07 -7.35
C ALA A 29 -1.10 11.63 -7.50
N ASN A 30 -1.54 10.65 -6.70
CA ASN A 30 -2.91 10.11 -6.76
C ASN A 30 -3.84 10.72 -5.69
N ARG A 31 -3.38 11.74 -4.93
CA ARG A 31 -4.12 12.39 -3.83
C ARG A 31 -4.70 11.40 -2.82
N VAL A 32 -3.96 10.33 -2.53
CA VAL A 32 -4.37 9.30 -1.58
C VAL A 32 -4.22 9.84 -0.17
N GLN A 33 -5.21 9.55 0.68
CA GLN A 33 -5.35 10.17 1.99
C GLN A 33 -4.16 9.91 2.94
N ASN A 34 -3.55 8.74 2.87
CA ASN A 34 -2.41 8.37 3.70
C ASN A 34 -1.58 7.26 3.07
N ARG A 35 -0.36 7.11 3.59
CA ARG A 35 0.61 6.12 3.13
C ARG A 35 0.09 4.69 3.21
N SER A 36 -0.65 4.33 4.25
CA SER A 36 -1.20 2.97 4.38
C SER A 36 -2.18 2.64 3.27
N GLU A 37 -3.00 3.59 2.82
CA GLU A 37 -3.90 3.37 1.68
C GLU A 37 -3.13 3.33 0.36
N ALA A 38 -2.09 4.17 0.20
CA ALA A 38 -1.20 4.11 -0.97
C ALA A 38 -0.55 2.72 -1.11
N ILE A 39 -0.01 2.17 -0.01
CA ILE A 39 0.57 0.82 0.04
C ILE A 39 -0.48 -0.22 -0.37
N ARG A 40 -1.70 -0.17 0.19
CA ARG A 40 -2.77 -1.12 -0.15
C ARG A 40 -3.15 -1.05 -1.61
N GLU A 41 -3.27 0.15 -2.19
CA GLU A 41 -3.63 0.30 -3.60
C GLU A 41 -2.55 -0.23 -4.52
N LEU A 42 -1.27 0.04 -4.23
CA LEU A 42 -0.14 -0.52 -4.96
C LEU A 42 -0.13 -2.06 -4.89
N ILE A 43 -0.36 -2.65 -3.70
CA ILE A 43 -0.48 -4.10 -3.55
C ILE A 43 -1.65 -4.65 -4.37
N ARG A 44 -2.84 -4.02 -4.32
CA ARG A 44 -4.00 -4.45 -5.13
C ARG A 44 -3.71 -4.39 -6.63
N ARG A 45 -3.00 -3.36 -7.11
CA ARG A 45 -2.58 -3.23 -8.52
C ARG A 45 -1.62 -4.36 -8.90
N GLY A 46 -0.54 -4.56 -8.15
CA GLY A 46 0.42 -5.63 -8.41
C GLY A 46 -0.21 -7.03 -8.39
N LEU A 47 -1.13 -7.30 -7.46
CA LEU A 47 -1.86 -8.58 -7.42
C LEU A 47 -2.81 -8.76 -8.61
N ARG A 48 -3.46 -7.69 -9.10
CA ARG A 48 -4.32 -7.75 -10.29
C ARG A 48 -3.51 -8.02 -11.56
N GLU A 49 -2.34 -7.40 -11.69
CA GLU A 49 -1.44 -7.58 -12.84
C GLU A 49 -0.87 -8.99 -12.89
N ASN A 50 -0.41 -9.51 -11.74
CA ASN A 50 0.07 -10.89 -11.64
C ASN A 50 -1.01 -11.94 -11.94
N ARG A 51 -2.29 -11.62 -11.71
CA ARG A 51 -3.41 -12.53 -12.02
C ARG A 51 -3.75 -12.59 -13.51
N LYS A 52 -3.35 -11.60 -14.31
CA LYS A 52 -3.55 -11.57 -15.76
C LYS A 52 -2.42 -12.24 -16.54
N GLY A 53 -1.33 -12.61 -15.86
CA GLY A 53 -0.18 -13.31 -16.43
C GLY A 53 -0.21 -14.83 -16.25
N ASN A 54 -1.37 -15.42 -15.93
CA ASN A 54 -1.57 -16.86 -15.76
C ASN A 54 -2.80 -17.31 -16.55
#